data_AF-A0A2N1NWD7-F1
#
_entry.id   AF-A0A2N1NWD7-F1
#
_cell.length_a   1.000
_cell.length_b   1.000
_cell.length_c   1.000
_cell.angle_alpha   90.00
_cell.angle_beta   90.00
_cell.angle_gamma   90.00
#
_symmetry.space_group_name_H-M   'P 1'
#
loop_
_entity.id
_entity.type
_entity.pdbx_description
1 polymer ?
#
loop_
_entity_poly.entity_id
_entity_poly.type
_entity_poly.pdbx_seq_one_letter_code
_entity_poly.pdbx_strand_id
1 'polypeptide(L)'
;MSSSTEQVKGFDTEELINFLKGRNLHLNETHYNALRHKEIAGSDFLNYTREELKGLGLAIGPTKRIEQLINELNTQSNDVLKKGKK
;
A
#
# COMPACT_ATOMS: atom_id res chain seq x y z
N MET A 1 5.02 4.46 -19.04
CA MET A 1 3.91 4.46 -18.05
C MET A 1 4.57 4.24 -16.71
N SER A 2 4.66 5.30 -15.92
CA SER A 2 5.45 5.35 -14.68
C SER A 2 5.00 4.26 -13.71
N SER A 3 5.95 3.52 -13.16
CA SER A 3 5.71 2.42 -12.24
C SER A 3 4.86 2.89 -11.07
N SER A 4 3.76 2.19 -10.79
CA SER A 4 2.76 2.54 -9.77
C SER A 4 3.37 2.86 -8.38
N THR A 5 4.58 2.38 -8.07
CA THR A 5 5.29 2.70 -6.82
C THR A 5 5.82 4.12 -6.74
N GLU A 6 6.36 4.68 -7.84
CA GLU A 6 6.98 6.01 -7.80
C GLU A 6 5.95 7.08 -7.50
N GLN A 7 4.75 6.90 -8.04
CA GLN A 7 3.60 7.74 -7.74
C GLN A 7 3.18 7.59 -6.27
N VAL A 8 2.99 6.34 -5.80
CA VAL A 8 2.54 6.10 -4.42
C VAL A 8 3.58 6.61 -3.41
N LYS A 9 4.88 6.51 -3.70
CA LYS A 9 5.95 6.99 -2.82
C LYS A 9 5.86 8.49 -2.52
N GLY A 10 5.32 9.28 -3.45
CA GLY A 10 5.17 10.73 -3.30
C GLY A 10 3.88 11.17 -2.60
N PHE A 11 2.99 10.25 -2.24
CA PHE A 11 1.70 10.59 -1.64
C PHE A 11 1.82 11.01 -0.18
N ASP A 12 1.17 12.11 0.16
CA ASP A 12 0.79 12.42 1.53
C ASP A 12 -0.31 11.47 2.03
N THR A 13 -0.61 11.49 3.34
CA THR A 13 -1.57 10.57 3.95
C THR A 13 -2.97 10.60 3.31
N GLU A 14 -3.48 11.78 2.96
CA GLU A 14 -4.80 11.91 2.32
C GLU A 14 -4.79 11.37 0.88
N GLU A 15 -3.71 11.61 0.13
CA GLU A 15 -3.55 11.11 -1.23
C GLU A 15 -3.43 9.58 -1.24
N LEU A 16 -2.69 9.01 -0.29
CA LEU A 16 -2.61 7.57 -0.07
C LEU A 16 -4.00 6.99 0.20
N ILE A 17 -4.79 7.60 1.08
CA ILE A 17 -6.14 7.13 1.40
C ILE A 17 -7.05 7.18 0.17
N ASN A 18 -6.99 8.27 -0.61
CA ASN A 18 -7.76 8.40 -1.84
C ASN A 18 -7.38 7.30 -2.86
N PHE A 19 -6.09 7.04 -3.01
CA PHE A 19 -5.59 5.93 -3.84
C PHE A 19 -6.12 4.57 -3.36
N LEU A 20 -6.10 4.30 -2.05
CA LEU A 20 -6.59 3.04 -1.47
C LEU A 20 -8.11 2.88 -1.63
N LYS A 21 -8.88 3.97 -1.57
CA LYS A 21 -10.33 3.97 -1.86
C LYS A 21 -10.62 3.55 -3.31
N GLY A 22 -9.79 3.99 -4.26
CA GLY A 22 -9.90 3.60 -5.68
C GLY A 22 -9.54 2.13 -5.96
N ARG A 23 -8.80 1.46 -5.06
CA ARG A 23 -8.32 0.07 -5.25
C ARG A 23 -9.30 -1.02 -4.83
N ASN A 24 -10.52 -0.68 -4.38
CA ASN A 24 -11.56 -1.62 -3.97
C ASN A 24 -11.09 -2.70 -2.96
N LEU A 25 -10.29 -2.30 -1.97
CA LEU A 25 -9.75 -3.21 -0.93
C LEU A 25 -10.79 -3.63 0.13
N HIS A 26 -12.03 -3.15 0.00
CA HIS A 26 -13.12 -3.28 0.97
C HIS A 26 -12.68 -2.86 2.38
N LEU A 27 -11.96 -1.74 2.47
CA LEU A 27 -11.62 -1.09 3.72
C LEU A 27 -12.77 -0.15 4.10
N ASN A 28 -13.01 0.02 5.40
CA ASN A 28 -13.98 0.97 5.92
C ASN A 28 -13.27 2.24 6.42
N GLU A 29 -14.06 3.23 6.84
CA GLU A 29 -13.55 4.50 7.35
C GLU A 29 -12.62 4.36 8.55
N THR A 30 -12.87 3.39 9.45
CA THR A 30 -12.01 3.13 10.61
C THR A 30 -10.58 2.75 10.19
N HIS A 31 -10.44 1.92 9.16
CA HIS A 31 -9.12 1.56 8.64
C HIS A 31 -8.39 2.79 8.06
N TYR A 32 -9.11 3.67 7.35
CA TYR A 32 -8.54 4.90 6.83
C TYR A 32 -8.16 5.89 7.94
N ASN A 33 -8.98 6.00 8.99
CA ASN A 33 -8.65 6.83 10.16
C ASN A 33 -7.41 6.32 10.90
N ALA A 34 -7.15 5.01 10.92
CA ALA A 34 -5.91 4.48 11.50
C ALA A 34 -4.66 4.95 10.73
N LEU A 35 -4.74 5.03 9.39
CA LEU A 35 -3.68 5.59 8.55
C LEU A 35 -3.50 7.10 8.81
N ARG A 36 -4.59 7.86 8.92
CA ARG A 36 -4.58 9.30 9.26
C ARG A 36 -3.97 9.57 10.62
N HIS A 37 -4.40 8.81 11.62
CA HIS A 37 -3.98 9.01 13.01
C HIS A 37 -2.48 8.72 13.22
N LYS A 38 -1.91 7.83 12.41
CA LYS A 38 -0.48 7.51 12.44
C LYS A 38 0.33 8.26 11.38
N GLU A 39 -0.29 9.22 10.68
CA GLU A 39 0.36 10.09 9.70
C GLU A 39 1.15 9.31 8.64
N ILE A 40 0.58 8.19 8.18
CA ILE A 40 1.26 7.27 7.26
C ILE A 40 1.25 7.88 5.87
N ALA A 41 2.41 8.24 5.34
CA ALA A 41 2.58 8.67 3.97
C ALA A 41 2.80 7.46 3.04
N GLY A 42 2.73 7.68 1.73
CA GLY A 42 2.88 6.63 0.75
C GLY A 42 4.28 6.00 0.72
N SER A 43 5.32 6.76 1.06
CA SER A 43 6.67 6.22 1.26
C SER A 43 6.74 5.22 2.40
N ASP A 44 6.07 5.50 3.52
CA ASP A 44 6.03 4.59 4.66
C ASP A 44 5.22 3.35 4.30
N PHE A 45 4.02 3.55 3.75
CA PHE A 45 3.11 2.49 3.32
C PHE A 45 3.79 1.43 2.44
N LEU A 46 4.60 1.84 1.47
CA LEU A 46 5.30 0.90 0.58
C LEU A 46 6.34 0.03 1.29
N ASN A 47 6.78 0.43 2.49
CA ASN A 47 7.74 -0.28 3.33
C ASN A 47 7.08 -1.01 4.51
N TYR A 48 5.75 -0.95 4.65
CA TYR A 48 5.06 -1.63 5.75
C TYR A 48 5.18 -3.16 5.64
N THR A 49 5.54 -3.79 6.75
CA THR A 49 5.50 -5.25 6.88
C THR A 49 4.13 -5.70 7.38
N ARG A 50 3.85 -7.00 7.24
CA ARG A 50 2.65 -7.60 7.80
C ARG A 50 2.50 -7.36 9.31
N GLU A 51 3.61 -7.32 10.05
CA GLU A 51 3.60 -7.10 11.49
C GLU A 51 3.24 -5.66 11.84
N GLU A 52 3.81 -4.70 11.13
CA GLU A 52 3.47 -3.28 11.28
C GLU A 52 1.99 -3.05 10.95
N LEU A 53 1.47 -3.69 9.89
CA LEU A 53 0.05 -3.61 9.53
C LEU A 53 -0.87 -4.20 10.60
N LYS A 54 -0.44 -5.23 11.35
CA LYS A 54 -1.20 -5.73 12.51
C LYS A 54 -1.15 -4.72 13.66
N GLY A 55 -0.03 -4.04 13.85
CA GLY A 55 0.12 -2.94 14.82
C GLY A 55 -0.78 -1.73 14.56
N LEU A 56 -1.31 -1.59 13.34
CA LEU A 56 -2.34 -0.61 13.00
C LEU A 56 -3.74 -0.95 13.55
N GLY A 57 -3.91 -2.13 14.16
CA GLY A 57 -5.22 -2.61 14.62
C GLY A 57 -6.10 -3.15 13.49
N LEU A 58 -5.52 -3.47 12.34
CA LEU A 58 -6.24 -4.05 11.21
C LEU A 58 -6.55 -5.53 11.47
N ALA A 59 -7.77 -5.94 11.10
CA ALA A 59 -8.13 -7.35 11.07
C ALA A 59 -7.35 -8.11 9.98
N ILE A 60 -7.24 -9.43 10.13
CA ILE A 60 -6.45 -10.31 9.24
C ILE A 60 -6.82 -10.13 7.75
N GLY A 61 -8.11 -9.93 7.44
CA GLY A 61 -8.58 -9.72 6.06
C GLY A 61 -8.00 -8.45 5.43
N PRO A 62 -8.30 -7.25 5.97
CA PRO A 62 -7.67 -5.99 5.57
C PRO A 62 -6.15 -6.03 5.50
N THR A 63 -5.48 -6.61 6.51
CA THR A 63 -4.02 -6.75 6.53
C THR A 63 -3.49 -7.49 5.31
N LYS A 64 -4.08 -8.65 4.96
CA LYS A 64 -3.65 -9.43 3.80
C LYS A 64 -3.85 -8.68 2.48
N ARG A 65 -4.97 -7.97 2.31
CA ARG A 65 -5.24 -7.21 1.08
C ARG A 65 -4.25 -6.06 0.89
N ILE A 66 -3.91 -5.36 1.97
CA ILE A 66 -2.91 -4.29 1.95
C ILE A 66 -1.51 -4.86 1.67
N GLU A 67 -1.12 -5.95 2.33
CA GLU A 67 0.14 -6.65 2.08
C GLU A 67 0.28 -7.07 0.60
N GLN A 68 -0.77 -7.67 0.03
CA GLN A 68 -0.80 -8.03 -1.38
C GLN A 68 -0.65 -6.80 -2.28
N LEU A 69 -1.35 -5.70 -1.99
CA LEU A 69 -1.23 -4.46 -2.77
C LEU A 69 0.19 -3.89 -2.72
N ILE A 70 0.82 -3.84 -1.55
CA ILE A 70 2.21 -3.37 -1.40
C ILE A 70 3.15 -4.23 -2.25
N ASN A 71 2.99 -5.56 -2.19
CA ASN A 71 3.78 -6.48 -2.98
C ASN A 71 3.52 -6.32 -4.50
N GLU A 72 2.27 -6.12 -4.92
CA GLU A 72 1.94 -5.85 -6.32
C GLU A 72 2.60 -4.57 -6.81
N LEU A 73 2.52 -3.48 -6.03
CA LEU A 73 3.17 -2.22 -6.37
C LEU A 73 4.68 -2.44 -6.52
N ASN A 74 5.33 -3.01 -5.51
CA ASN A 74 6.78 -3.26 -5.53
C ASN A 74 7.21 -4.26 -6.63
N THR A 75 6.35 -5.22 -7.00
CA THR A 75 6.63 -6.18 -8.07
C THR A 75 6.47 -5.55 -9.45
N GLN A 76 5.48 -4.67 -9.66
CA GLN A 76 5.34 -3.92 -10.91
C GLN A 76 6.58 -3.07 -11.21
N SER A 77 7.31 -2.62 -10.19
CA SER A 77 8.60 -1.95 -10.36
C SER A 77 9.76 -2.89 -10.69
N ASN A 78 9.61 -4.19 -10.42
CA ASN A 78 10.62 -5.23 -10.65
C ASN A 78 10.38 -6.05 -11.92
N ASP A 79 9.18 -6.00 -12.52
CA ASP A 79 8.87 -6.72 -13.77
C ASP A 79 9.57 -6.10 -15.00
N VAL A 80 10.09 -4.86 -14.86
CA VAL A 80 11.04 -4.27 -15.82
C VAL A 80 12.36 -5.06 -15.86
N LEU A 81 12.69 -5.89 -14.85
CA LEU A 81 13.99 -6.58 -14.74
C LEU A 81 13.93 -8.11 -14.95
N LYS A 82 12.76 -8.74 -15.15
CA LYS A 82 12.65 -10.21 -15.29
C LYS A 82 12.21 -10.74 -16.66
N LYS A 83 12.03 -9.91 -17.69
CA LYS A 83 12.09 -10.37 -19.10
C LYS A 83 13.54 -10.66 -19.50
N GLY A 84 14.13 -11.72 -18.97
CA GLY A 84 15.53 -12.01 -19.27
C GLY A 84 16.17 -13.15 -18.50
N LYS A 85 15.45 -14.25 -18.21
CA LYS A 85 16.12 -15.55 -18.03
C LYS A 85 15.35 -16.60 -18.82
N LYS A 86 15.88 -16.77 -20.02
CA LYS A 86 15.61 -17.75 -21.06
C LYS A 86 15.82 -19.17 -20.53
#